data_AF-A0A4U8YZ59-F1
#
_entry.id   AF-A0A4U8YZ59-F1
#
_cell.length_a   1.000
_cell.length_b   1.000
_cell.length_c   1.000
_cell.angle_alpha   90.00
_cell.angle_beta   90.00
_cell.angle_gamma   90.00
#
_symmetry.space_group_name_H-M   'P 1'
#
loop_
_entity.id
_entity.type
_entity.pdbx_description
1 polymer ?
#
loop_
_entity_poly.entity_id
_entity_poly.type
_entity_poly.pdbx_seq_one_letter_code
_entity_poly.pdbx_strand_id
1 'polypeptide(L)'
;MRPLFTQERVAPSAGLFLDGLLSLSDFVIGSVHEAAVRAIEDMRMIRLAAEESRAFAEAILQPRELPARLKTAAQRHIRNLDH
;
A
#
# COMPACT_ATOMS: atom_id res chain seq x y z
N MET A 1 71.34 -10.38 15.64
CA MET A 1 70.74 -10.01 14.35
C MET A 1 69.23 -10.15 14.45
N ARG A 2 68.50 -9.04 14.56
CA ARG A 2 67.03 -8.97 14.54
C ARG A 2 66.65 -8.05 13.38
N PRO A 3 65.76 -8.46 12.45
CA PRO A 3 65.47 -7.67 11.27
C PRO A 3 64.50 -6.51 11.55
N LEU A 4 64.47 -5.64 10.55
CA LEU A 4 63.97 -4.28 10.49
C LEU A 4 62.45 -4.14 10.68
N PHE A 5 62.09 -3.01 11.27
CA PHE A 5 60.81 -2.33 11.11
C PHE A 5 60.42 -2.22 9.63
N THR A 6 59.16 -2.50 9.28
CA THR A 6 58.23 -1.65 8.48
C THR A 6 56.97 -2.47 8.15
N GLN A 7 55.82 -1.79 8.17
CA GLN A 7 54.46 -2.22 7.78
C GLN A 7 53.51 -2.62 8.92
N GLU A 8 53.20 -1.65 9.78
CA GLU A 8 51.85 -1.56 10.35
C GLU A 8 50.89 -1.21 9.20
N ARG A 9 50.33 -2.24 8.57
CA ARG A 9 49.24 -2.07 7.61
C ARG A 9 47.99 -1.78 8.44
N VAL A 10 47.75 -0.49 8.71
CA VAL A 10 46.43 -0.02 9.13
C VAL A 10 45.48 -0.42 8.02
N ALA A 11 44.68 -1.46 8.28
CA ALA A 11 43.55 -1.80 7.44
C ALA A 11 42.70 -0.53 7.35
N PRO A 12 42.44 0.03 6.15
CA PRO A 12 41.70 1.26 6.05
C PRO A 12 40.30 0.98 6.56
N SER A 13 39.98 1.59 7.70
CA SER A 13 38.72 1.58 8.40
C SER A 13 37.64 2.35 7.62
N ALA A 14 37.59 2.18 6.30
CA ALA A 14 36.83 3.00 5.36
C ALA A 14 35.98 2.19 4.36
N GLY A 15 35.92 0.85 4.50
CA GLY A 15 34.91 0.04 3.80
C GLY A 15 33.52 0.10 4.45
N LEU A 16 33.43 0.63 5.68
CA LEU A 16 32.21 0.73 6.49
C LEU A 16 31.29 1.91 6.10
N PHE A 17 31.55 2.57 4.97
CA PHE A 17 30.84 3.78 4.54
C PHE A 17 30.19 3.66 3.15
N LEU A 18 29.94 2.44 2.66
CA LEU A 18 29.02 2.23 1.54
C LEU A 18 27.57 1.99 1.99
N ASP A 19 27.32 1.93 3.30
CA ASP A 19 26.01 1.63 3.88
C ASP A 19 25.23 2.89 4.33
N GLY A 20 25.79 4.09 4.14
CA GLY A 20 25.24 5.35 4.67
C GLY A 20 24.46 6.23 3.68
N LEU A 21 24.28 5.80 2.43
CA LEU A 21 23.71 6.62 1.35
C LEU A 21 22.64 5.87 0.55
N LEU A 22 21.59 5.37 1.20
CA LEU A 22 20.29 5.53 0.52
C LEU A 22 20.15 7.04 0.32
N SER A 23 20.08 7.47 -0.94
CA SER A 23 19.94 8.89 -1.26
C SER A 23 18.72 9.46 -0.52
N LEU A 24 18.72 10.75 -0.19
CA LEU A 24 17.52 11.42 0.32
C LEU A 24 16.29 11.12 -0.57
N SER A 25 16.52 11.00 -1.88
CA SER A 25 15.50 10.58 -2.84
C SER A 25 14.99 9.16 -2.60
N ASP A 26 15.87 8.19 -2.34
CA ASP A 26 15.48 6.80 -2.08
C ASP A 26 14.68 6.70 -0.77
N PHE A 27 15.08 7.45 0.25
CA PHE A 27 14.32 7.55 1.50
C PHE A 27 12.94 8.16 1.28
N VAL A 28 12.84 9.29 0.57
CA VAL A 28 11.56 9.95 0.28
C VAL A 28 10.66 9.05 -0.54
N ILE A 29 11.17 8.45 -1.63
CA ILE A 29 10.40 7.52 -2.47
C ILE A 29 9.90 6.34 -1.64
N GLY A 30 10.77 5.74 -0.81
CA GLY A 30 10.38 4.65 0.09
C GLY A 30 9.25 5.05 1.04
N SER A 31 9.38 6.20 1.72
CA SER A 31 8.37 6.69 2.66
C SER A 31 7.02 7.01 2.01
N VAL A 32 7.04 7.60 0.80
CA VAL A 32 5.82 7.90 0.04
C VAL A 32 5.16 6.61 -0.43
N HIS A 33 5.95 5.64 -0.89
CA HIS A 33 5.42 4.35 -1.32
C HIS A 33 4.75 3.61 -0.16
N GLU A 34 5.39 3.55 1.01
CA GLU A 34 4.81 2.94 2.21
C GLU A 34 3.50 3.63 2.60
N ALA A 35 3.50 4.97 2.66
CA ALA A 35 2.31 5.75 2.99
C ALA A 35 1.17 5.53 1.99
N ALA A 36 1.48 5.43 0.69
CA ALA A 36 0.50 5.19 -0.36
C ALA A 36 -0.10 3.77 -0.25
N VAL A 37 0.72 2.74 -0.06
CA VAL A 37 0.26 1.36 0.15
C VAL A 37 -0.66 1.30 1.37
N ARG A 38 -0.24 1.90 2.48
CA ARG A 38 -1.03 1.92 3.71
C ARG A 38 -2.37 2.65 3.52
N ALA A 39 -2.37 3.80 2.86
CA ALA A 39 -3.59 4.55 2.58
C ALA A 39 -4.58 3.74 1.72
N ILE A 40 -4.08 3.02 0.70
CA ILE A 40 -4.91 2.13 -0.12
C ILE A 40 -5.45 0.97 0.73
N GLU A 41 -4.62 0.35 1.56
CA GLU A 41 -5.02 -0.73 2.46
C GLU A 41 -6.12 -0.31 3.43
N ASP A 42 -5.95 0.83 4.07
CA ASP A 42 -6.92 1.36 5.01
C ASP A 42 -8.25 1.70 4.31
N MET A 43 -8.21 2.12 3.04
CA MET A 43 -9.42 2.40 2.25
C MET A 43 -10.13 1.13 1.73
N ARG A 44 -9.47 -0.03 1.68
CA ARG A 44 -10.06 -1.28 1.17
C ARG A 44 -11.05 -1.95 2.12
N MET A 45 -11.04 -1.59 3.40
CA MET A 45 -11.91 -2.22 4.40
C MET A 45 -13.05 -1.29 4.82
N ILE A 46 -14.29 -1.72 4.57
CA ILE A 46 -15.47 -1.10 5.17
C ILE A 46 -15.66 -1.73 6.55
N ARG A 47 -15.51 -0.92 7.61
CA ARG A 47 -15.84 -1.35 8.98
C ARG A 47 -17.29 -0.99 9.27
N LEU A 48 -18.09 -1.99 9.59
CA LEU A 48 -19.49 -1.85 9.96
C LEU A 48 -19.64 -2.04 11.46
N ALA A 49 -20.46 -1.20 12.10
CA ALA A 49 -20.96 -1.48 13.44
C ALA A 49 -21.83 -2.76 13.43
N ALA A 50 -22.14 -3.29 14.62
CA ALA A 50 -22.93 -4.51 14.75
C ALA A 50 -24.32 -4.40 14.09
N GLU A 51 -24.99 -3.25 14.26
CA GLU A 51 -26.30 -2.98 13.65
C GLU A 51 -26.21 -2.92 12.12
N GLU A 52 -25.21 -2.22 11.59
CA GLU A 52 -24.97 -2.10 10.14
C GLU A 52 -24.60 -3.44 9.50
N SER A 53 -23.79 -4.25 10.20
CA SER A 53 -23.43 -5.61 9.76
C SER A 53 -24.65 -6.51 9.66
N ARG A 54 -25.57 -6.39 10.62
CA ARG A 54 -26.84 -7.12 10.62
C ARG A 54 -27.72 -6.67 9.45
N ALA A 55 -27.90 -5.36 9.26
CA ALA A 55 -28.68 -4.82 8.16
C ALA A 55 -28.11 -5.22 6.79
N PHE A 56 -26.78 -5.24 6.66
CA PHE A 56 -26.09 -5.69 5.46
C PHE A 56 -26.31 -7.19 5.21
N ALA A 57 -26.17 -8.02 6.24
CA ALA A 57 -26.43 -9.46 6.13
C ALA A 57 -27.89 -9.74 5.74
N GLU A 58 -28.85 -9.04 6.36
CA GLU A 58 -30.27 -9.15 6.00
C GLU A 58 -30.53 -8.73 4.54
N ALA A 59 -29.89 -7.66 4.06
CA ALA A 59 -30.02 -7.23 2.67
C ALA A 59 -29.47 -8.25 1.65
N ILE A 60 -28.42 -9.01 2.00
CA ILE A 60 -27.90 -10.10 1.16
C ILE A 60 -28.85 -11.30 1.18
N LEU A 61 -29.31 -11.70 2.36
CA LEU A 61 -30.18 -12.87 2.53
C LEU A 61 -31.59 -12.65 1.97
N GLN A 62 -32.07 -11.41 2.04
CA GLN A 62 -33.41 -11.00 1.61
C GLN A 62 -33.29 -9.76 0.71
N PRO A 63 -32.83 -9.96 -0.55
CA PRO A 63 -32.67 -8.84 -1.46
C PRO A 63 -34.03 -8.20 -1.75
N ARG A 64 -34.10 -6.89 -1.55
CA ARG A 64 -35.29 -6.11 -1.85
C ARG A 64 -35.40 -5.88 -3.35
N GLU A 65 -36.63 -5.75 -3.85
CA GLU A 65 -36.83 -5.40 -5.25
C GLU A 65 -36.24 -4.01 -5.56
N LEU A 66 -35.47 -3.92 -6.65
CA LEU A 66 -34.89 -2.66 -7.11
C LEU A 66 -36.00 -1.66 -7.50
N PRO A 67 -35.93 -0.40 -7.04
CA PRO A 67 -36.90 0.62 -7.46
C PRO A 67 -36.75 0.91 -8.95
N ALA A 68 -37.86 1.28 -9.61
CA ALA A 68 -37.91 1.51 -11.05
C ALA A 68 -36.82 2.47 -11.56
N ARG A 69 -36.51 3.53 -10.80
CA ARG A 69 -35.45 4.50 -11.13
C ARG A 69 -34.07 3.85 -11.22
N LEU A 70 -33.74 2.94 -10.30
CA LEU A 70 -32.47 2.20 -10.33
C LEU A 70 -32.42 1.24 -11.53
N LYS A 71 -33.53 0.55 -11.83
CA LYS A 71 -33.64 -0.30 -13.02
C LYS A 71 -33.36 0.49 -14.31
N THR A 72 -33.97 1.67 -14.48
CA THR A 72 -33.73 2.53 -15.64
C THR A 72 -32.29 3.05 -15.72
N ALA A 73 -31.68 3.42 -14.59
CA ALA A 73 -30.29 3.87 -14.55
C ALA A 73 -29.31 2.75 -14.94
N ALA A 74 -29.53 1.53 -14.43
CA ALA A 74 -28.74 0.35 -14.79
C ALA A 74 -28.84 0.04 -16.28
N GLN A 75 -30.06 0.05 -16.85
CA GLN A 75 -30.26 -0.15 -18.29
C GLN A 75 -29.53 0.89 -19.15
N ARG A 76 -29.53 2.16 -18.73
CA ARG A 76 -28.78 3.20 -19.44
C ARG A 76 -27.27 2.96 -19.36
N HIS A 77 -26.77 2.56 -18.19
CA HIS A 77 -25.34 2.27 -18.02
C HIS A 77 -24.89 1.10 -18.90
N ILE A 78 -25.66 0.00 -18.92
CA ILE A 78 -25.38 -1.17 -19.77
C ILE A 78 -25.32 -0.77 -21.25
N ARG A 79 -26.32 -0.03 -21.74
CA ARG A 79 -26.32 0.45 -23.13
C ARG A 79 -25.10 1.32 -23.49
N ASN A 80 -24.55 2.05 -22.53
CA ASN A 80 -23.38 2.89 -22.77
C ASN A 80 -22.06 2.10 -22.79
N LEU A 81 -22.02 0.87 -22.27
CA LEU A 81 -20.84 0.00 -22.33
C LEU A 81 -20.76 -0.80 -23.64
N ASP A 82 -21.87 -0.92 -24.37
CA ASP A 82 -21.98 -1.63 -25.64
C ASP A 82 -21.61 -0.76 -26.87
N HIS A 83 -21.12 0.47 -26.65
CA HIS A 83 -20.69 1.44 -27.67
C HIS A 83 -19.21 1.79 -27.50
#